data_AF-A0A1A8LFS9-F1
#
_entry.id   AF-A0A1A8LFS9-F1
#
_cell.length_a   1.000
_cell.length_b   1.000
_cell.length_c   1.000
_cell.angle_alpha   90.00
_cell.angle_beta   90.00
_cell.angle_gamma   90.00
#
_symmetry.space_group_name_H-M   'P 1'
#
loop_
_entity.id
_entity.type
_entity.pdbx_description
1 polymer ?
#
loop_
_entity_poly.entity_id
_entity_poly.type
_entity_poly.pdbx_seq_one_letter_code
_entity_poly.pdbx_strand_id
1 'polypeptide(L)'
;LRLCSGADVLVHEATLGNEHREKAVDHGHSTPEMAAAVARACCARKLVLHHFSQRYKPSSSQKDGDDDNVLELKRQAEDVLQDSSVEVILAEDFMNLPILLRRY
;
A
#
# COMPACT_ATOMS: atom_id res chain seq x y z
N LEU A 1 -9.58 3.40 14.82
CA LEU A 1 -9.96 2.70 13.58
C LEU A 1 -10.70 1.40 13.91
N ARG A 2 -12.00 1.45 14.25
CA ARG A 2 -12.73 0.24 14.68
C ARG A 2 -13.16 -0.68 13.53
N LEU A 3 -13.36 -0.13 12.33
CA LEU A 3 -13.90 -0.87 11.19
C LEU A 3 -12.95 -1.95 10.64
N CYS A 4 -11.63 -1.71 10.66
CA CYS A 4 -10.63 -2.66 10.15
C CYS A 4 -9.82 -3.36 11.25
N SER A 5 -10.23 -3.27 12.51
CA SER A 5 -9.48 -3.86 13.62
C SER A 5 -9.32 -5.37 13.46
N GLY A 6 -8.07 -5.83 13.40
CA GLY A 6 -7.69 -7.24 13.23
C GLY A 6 -7.89 -7.77 11.81
N ALA A 7 -8.01 -6.91 10.80
CA ALA A 7 -8.26 -7.34 9.42
C ALA A 7 -7.16 -8.29 8.88
N ASP A 8 -7.59 -9.36 8.22
CA ASP A 8 -6.68 -10.28 7.54
C ASP A 8 -5.98 -9.61 6.34
N VAL A 9 -6.75 -8.81 5.62
CA VAL A 9 -6.30 -8.00 4.48
C VAL A 9 -6.96 -6.63 4.60
N LEU A 10 -6.15 -5.58 4.55
CA LEU A 10 -6.60 -4.20 4.36
C LEU A 10 -6.21 -3.77 2.95
N VAL A 11 -7.20 -3.43 2.13
CA VAL A 11 -6.98 -2.82 0.81
C VAL A 11 -7.14 -1.31 0.98
N HIS A 12 -6.13 -0.53 0.58
CA HIS A 12 -6.08 0.91 0.78
C HIS A 12 -5.45 1.62 -0.42
N GLU A 13 -5.97 2.79 -0.80
CA GLU A 13 -5.38 3.57 -1.88
C GLU A 13 -4.04 4.20 -1.45
N ALA A 14 -3.12 4.33 -2.41
CA ALA A 14 -1.87 5.08 -2.27
C ALA A 14 -1.51 5.74 -3.61
N THR A 15 -2.22 6.81 -3.96
CA THR A 15 -2.20 7.37 -5.32
C THR A 15 -0.90 8.08 -5.66
N LEU A 16 -0.29 8.74 -4.68
CA LEU A 16 0.96 9.46 -4.83
C LEU A 16 1.92 9.09 -3.71
N GLY A 17 3.23 9.11 -4.00
CA GLY A 17 4.27 8.90 -3.01
C GLY A 17 4.29 9.98 -1.93
N ASN A 18 5.00 9.70 -0.84
CA ASN A 18 5.09 10.56 0.33
C ASN A 18 5.64 11.97 0.01
N GLU A 19 6.48 12.09 -1.02
CA GLU A 19 6.99 13.36 -1.54
C GLU A 19 5.88 14.29 -2.08
N HIS A 20 4.68 13.76 -2.32
CA HIS A 20 3.51 14.48 -2.83
C HIS A 20 2.34 14.50 -1.84
N ARG A 21 2.61 14.36 -0.53
CA ARG A 21 1.60 14.30 0.52
C ARG A 21 0.56 15.42 0.46
N GLU A 22 0.99 16.68 0.36
CA GLU A 22 0.06 17.83 0.32
C GLU A 22 -0.90 17.70 -0.87
N LYS A 23 -0.36 17.41 -2.06
CA LYS A 23 -1.17 17.19 -3.26
C LYS A 23 -2.12 16.01 -3.11
N ALA A 24 -1.69 14.90 -2.50
CA ALA A 24 -2.55 13.76 -2.25
C ALA A 24 -3.76 14.17 -1.37
N VAL A 25 -3.50 14.85 -0.27
CA VAL A 25 -4.53 15.31 0.67
C VAL A 25 -5.49 16.32 0.01
N ASP A 26 -4.97 17.28 -0.75
CA ASP A 26 -5.79 18.29 -1.44
C ASP A 26 -6.78 17.67 -2.45
N HIS A 27 -6.41 16.55 -3.06
CA HIS A 27 -7.26 15.80 -4.00
C HIS A 27 -8.08 14.69 -3.31
N GLY A 28 -8.00 14.56 -1.98
CA GLY A 28 -8.74 13.54 -1.22
C GLY A 28 -8.18 12.13 -1.37
N HIS A 29 -6.88 11.99 -1.62
CA HIS A 29 -6.15 10.73 -1.73
C HIS A 29 -5.15 10.53 -0.58
N SER A 30 -4.67 9.30 -0.43
CA SER A 30 -3.65 8.92 0.56
C SER A 30 -2.29 8.66 -0.08
N THR A 31 -1.25 8.80 0.74
CA THR A 31 0.11 8.33 0.43
C THR A 31 0.36 6.93 1.01
N PRO A 32 1.43 6.23 0.59
CA PRO A 32 1.82 4.95 1.19
C PRO A 32 2.00 5.00 2.70
N GLU A 33 2.60 6.07 3.23
CA GLU A 33 2.76 6.25 4.68
C GLU A 33 1.40 6.31 5.41
N MET A 34 0.43 7.02 4.84
CA MET A 34 -0.90 7.13 5.42
C MET A 34 -1.61 5.77 5.43
N ALA A 35 -1.55 5.03 4.31
CA ALA A 35 -2.10 3.68 4.22
C ALA A 35 -1.44 2.70 5.21
N ALA A 36 -0.10 2.75 5.32
CA ALA A 36 0.68 1.96 6.26
C ALA A 36 0.33 2.26 7.73
N ALA A 37 0.15 3.54 8.07
CA ALA A 37 -0.27 3.95 9.40
C ALA A 37 -1.66 3.38 9.76
N VAL A 38 -2.60 3.36 8.82
CA VAL A 38 -3.92 2.74 9.02
C VAL A 38 -3.78 1.24 9.22
N ALA A 39 -2.99 0.55 8.39
CA ALA A 39 -2.75 -0.90 8.52
C ALA A 39 -2.18 -1.27 9.89
N ARG A 40 -1.16 -0.52 10.33
CA ARG A 40 -0.53 -0.69 11.65
C ARG A 40 -1.55 -0.49 12.77
N ALA A 41 -2.30 0.59 12.74
CA ALA A 41 -3.29 0.92 13.76
C ALA A 41 -4.48 -0.04 13.79
N CYS A 42 -4.77 -0.70 12.66
CA CYS A 42 -5.76 -1.77 12.57
C CYS A 42 -5.21 -3.15 12.93
N CYS A 43 -3.91 -3.29 13.23
CA CYS A 43 -3.25 -4.59 13.41
C CYS A 43 -3.55 -5.55 12.25
N ALA A 44 -3.58 -5.01 11.02
CA ALA A 44 -3.84 -5.80 9.83
C ALA A 44 -2.70 -6.81 9.60
N ARG A 45 -2.98 -7.93 8.94
CA ARG A 45 -1.89 -8.88 8.56
C ARG A 45 -1.26 -8.53 7.23
N LYS A 46 -2.08 -8.06 6.28
CA LYS A 46 -1.63 -7.67 4.95
C LYS A 46 -2.20 -6.30 4.61
N LEU A 47 -1.37 -5.44 4.03
CA LEU A 47 -1.75 -4.20 3.39
C LEU A 47 -1.60 -4.37 1.88
N VAL A 48 -2.69 -4.21 1.14
CA VAL A 48 -2.70 -4.17 -0.32
C VAL A 48 -2.85 -2.72 -0.76
N LEU A 49 -1.83 -2.17 -1.38
CA LEU A 49 -1.87 -0.83 -1.96
C LEU A 49 -2.48 -0.90 -3.37
N HIS A 50 -3.34 0.07 -3.71
CA HIS A 50 -3.92 0.19 -5.06
C HIS A 50 -4.18 1.65 -5.47
N HIS A 51 -4.80 1.84 -6.65
CA HIS A 51 -5.20 3.15 -7.19
C HIS A 51 -4.01 4.11 -7.36
N PHE A 52 -2.97 3.60 -8.01
CA PHE A 52 -1.74 4.33 -8.28
C PHE A 52 -1.95 5.38 -9.38
N SER A 53 -1.26 6.52 -9.25
CA SER A 53 -1.15 7.49 -10.34
C SER A 53 -0.44 6.86 -11.55
N GLN A 54 -0.90 7.19 -12.76
CA GLN A 54 -0.30 6.75 -14.03
C GLN A 54 1.19 7.10 -14.17
N ARG A 55 1.72 8.01 -13.35
CA ARG A 55 3.15 8.32 -13.33
C ARG A 55 4.01 7.14 -12.90
N TYR A 56 3.50 6.30 -11.99
CA TYR A 56 4.26 5.17 -11.46
C TYR A 56 4.10 4.00 -12.41
N LYS A 57 5.22 3.58 -13.01
CA LYS A 57 5.20 2.43 -13.91
C LYS A 57 4.97 1.13 -13.14
N PRO A 58 4.26 0.15 -13.72
CA PRO A 58 4.04 -1.13 -13.10
C PRO A 58 5.36 -1.89 -12.91
N SER A 59 5.38 -2.79 -11.93
CA SER A 59 6.56 -3.56 -11.53
C SER A 59 7.17 -4.36 -12.71
N SER A 60 6.33 -4.81 -13.64
CA SER A 60 6.70 -5.59 -14.83
C SER A 60 7.40 -4.79 -15.93
N SER A 61 7.37 -3.46 -15.87
CA SER A 61 7.91 -2.57 -16.91
C SER A 61 9.28 -1.97 -16.58
N GLN A 62 10.04 -2.62 -15.68
CA GLN A 62 11.36 -2.16 -15.23
C GLN A 62 12.30 -1.84 -16.39
N LYS A 63 12.86 -0.62 -16.35
CA LYS A 63 14.12 -0.26 -16.98
C LYS A 63 15.05 0.21 -15.87
N ASP A 64 16.32 -0.17 -15.93
CA ASP A 64 17.30 0.24 -14.92
C ASP A 64 17.34 1.78 -14.78
N GLY A 65 17.16 2.29 -13.56
CA GLY A 65 17.31 3.71 -13.21
C GLY A 65 16.05 4.58 -13.22
N ASP A 66 14.85 4.00 -13.18
CA ASP A 66 13.58 4.76 -13.16
C ASP A 66 13.03 4.91 -11.74
N ASP A 67 13.11 6.12 -11.18
CA ASP A 67 12.65 6.43 -9.80
C ASP A 67 11.10 6.46 -9.68
N ASP A 68 10.37 6.66 -10.79
CA ASP A 68 8.90 6.69 -10.82
C ASP A 68 8.29 5.27 -11.04
N ASN A 69 8.53 4.33 -10.12
CA ASN A 69 7.96 2.97 -10.14
C ASN A 69 7.06 2.71 -8.91
N VAL A 70 6.00 1.90 -9.07
CA VAL A 70 5.16 1.44 -7.94
C VAL A 70 5.94 0.73 -6.83
N LEU A 71 7.13 0.21 -7.10
CA LEU A 71 8.04 -0.34 -6.09
C LEU A 71 8.46 0.70 -5.04
N GLU A 72 8.61 1.97 -5.42
CA GLU A 72 8.92 3.04 -4.48
C GLU A 72 7.76 3.23 -3.50
N LEU A 73 6.51 3.17 -3.97
CA LEU A 73 5.33 3.24 -3.11
C LEU A 73 5.30 2.10 -2.09
N LYS A 74 5.67 0.88 -2.52
CA LYS A 74 5.81 -0.25 -1.62
C LYS A 74 6.88 0.00 -0.56
N ARG A 75 8.08 0.43 -0.98
CA ARG A 75 9.20 0.73 -0.09
C ARG A 75 8.81 1.77 0.97
N GLN A 76 8.12 2.83 0.56
CA GLN A 76 7.64 3.88 1.46
C GLN A 76 6.64 3.36 2.52
N ALA A 77 5.76 2.43 2.16
CA ALA A 77 4.87 1.79 3.13
C ALA A 77 5.62 0.80 4.04
N GLU A 78 6.57 0.04 3.50
CA GLU A 78 7.40 -0.90 4.26
C GLU A 78 8.28 -0.18 5.29
N ASP A 79 8.82 0.99 4.97
CA ASP A 79 9.59 1.84 5.89
C ASP A 79 8.78 2.18 7.15
N VAL A 80 7.48 2.45 6.99
CA VAL A 80 6.55 2.73 8.09
C VAL A 80 6.15 1.46 8.85
N LEU A 81 6.40 0.27 8.29
CA LEU A 81 6.00 -1.03 8.83
C LEU A 81 7.20 -1.91 9.24
N GLN A 82 8.43 -1.39 9.27
CA GLN A 82 9.65 -2.15 9.60
C GLN A 82 9.55 -2.91 10.94
N ASP A 83 8.88 -2.32 11.94
CA ASP A 83 8.64 -2.94 13.26
C ASP A 83 7.30 -3.70 13.36
N SER A 84 6.70 -4.08 12.24
CA SER A 84 5.40 -4.73 12.18
C SER A 84 5.47 -6.04 11.38
N SER A 85 4.55 -6.95 11.66
CA SER A 85 4.37 -8.18 10.88
C SER A 85 3.42 -7.99 9.69
N VAL A 86 3.11 -6.74 9.32
CA VAL A 86 2.21 -6.43 8.20
C VAL A 86 2.95 -6.66 6.88
N GLU A 87 2.43 -7.55 6.04
CA GLU A 87 2.95 -7.77 4.70
C GLU A 87 2.41 -6.70 3.73
N VAL A 88 3.28 -6.02 2.97
CA VAL A 88 2.88 -5.02 1.96
C VAL A 88 2.86 -5.64 0.57
N ILE A 89 1.73 -5.52 -0.10
CA ILE A 89 1.45 -6.06 -1.44
C ILE A 89 1.03 -4.91 -2.35
N LEU A 90 1.58 -4.87 -3.56
CA LEU A 90 1.11 -3.99 -4.63
C LEU A 90 0.03 -4.72 -5.43
N ALA A 91 -1.14 -4.11 -5.57
CA ALA A 91 -2.17 -4.64 -6.45
C ALA A 91 -1.75 -4.48 -7.91
N GLU A 92 -2.03 -5.50 -8.72
CA GLU A 92 -1.89 -5.45 -10.17
C GLU A 92 -3.24 -5.75 -10.83
N ASP A 93 -3.41 -5.28 -12.07
CA ASP A 93 -4.62 -5.57 -12.84
C ASP A 93 -4.83 -7.09 -12.92
N PHE A 94 -6.06 -7.52 -12.61
CA PHE A 94 -6.47 -8.93 -12.59
C PHE A 94 -5.76 -9.83 -11.56
N MET A 95 -5.05 -9.25 -10.59
CA MET A 95 -4.41 -10.00 -9.50
C MET A 95 -5.45 -10.75 -8.65
N ASN A 96 -5.14 -12.00 -8.31
CA ASN A 96 -5.92 -12.81 -7.37
C ASN A 96 -5.12 -13.03 -6.08
N LEU A 97 -5.69 -12.63 -4.93
CA LEU A 97 -5.08 -12.80 -3.62
C LEU A 97 -5.92 -13.76 -2.76
N PRO A 98 -5.49 -15.01 -2.54
CA PRO A 98 -6.23 -15.94 -1.69
C PRO A 98 -6.17 -15.53 -0.22
N ILE A 99 -7.32 -15.47 0.44
CA ILE A 99 -7.42 -15.22 1.88
C ILE A 99 -7.63 -16.55 2.59
N LEU A 100 -6.59 -16.99 3.31
CA LEU A 100 -6.65 -18.24 4.07
C LEU A 100 -7.56 -18.07 5.29
N LEU A 101 -8.63 -18.88 5.34
CA LEU A 101 -9.50 -18.96 6.51
C LEU A 101 -8.73 -19.54 7.69
N ARG A 102 -8.73 -18.83 8.82
CA ARG A 102 -8.26 -19.43 10.07
C ARG A 102 -9.31 -20.40 10.59
N ARG A 103 -8.87 -21.61 10.92
CA ARG A 103 -9.63 -22.47 11.85
C ARG A 103 -9.34 -21.94 13.25
N TYR A 104 -10.42 -21.58 13.96
CA TYR A 104 -10.39 -21.24 15.38
C TYR A 104 -10.15 -22.49 16.23
#